data_AF-M2QUK2-F1
#
_entry.id   AF-M2QUK2-F1
#
_cell.length_a   1.000
_cell.length_b   1.000
_cell.length_c   1.000
_cell.angle_alpha   90.00
_cell.angle_beta   90.00
_cell.angle_gamma   90.00
#
_symmetry.space_group_name_H-M   'P 1'
#
loop_
_entity.id
_entity.type
_entity.pdbx_description
1 polymer ?
#
loop_
_entity_poly.entity_id
_entity_poly.type
_entity_poly.pdbx_seq_one_letter_code
_entity_poly.pdbx_strand_id
1 'polypeptide(L)'
;MVVSDGAIPTPPEGNEYYEVRKIPGKGYGCFALAPIPRGTRILEDDPLLAIPFGACLKSDIEDAAARLTPEQKKLYFSLHSGHGQDPKQWPSKIHGSVDPRERQRIEEQHAARIGNEATWMSIFQINCMEMGKGAAVFPHAARFNHSCNPNACFSWNASITKETIHVMNDVAAGKEITISYCDMIHDKPSRAYELKHYGFVCDCPACAGDENDETSFAHQSAVRRFLLQELEHETRMWRGAMLLEGIQQPQFVNKLLQLAALHGLEGDYTARLAAVYLDIALVCEHQNDLGMAKAAAVKAGQVKKDCQGVDFPNYEHYIEVLDRIKTKLALRETEHNV
;
A
#
# COMPACT_ATOMS: atom_id res chain seq x y z
N MET A 1 23.54 1.26 -15.27
CA MET A 1 24.14 2.44 -15.94
C MET A 1 24.06 3.62 -15.00
N VAL A 2 25.08 4.47 -15.02
CA VAL A 2 25.29 5.60 -14.10
C VAL A 2 24.14 6.59 -14.26
N VAL A 3 23.29 6.72 -13.23
CA VAL A 3 22.30 7.80 -13.14
C VAL A 3 23.09 9.10 -13.16
N SER A 4 22.85 9.95 -14.16
CA SER A 4 23.45 11.27 -14.25
C SER A 4 23.30 12.03 -12.93
N ASP A 5 24.30 12.84 -12.57
CA ASP A 5 24.26 13.76 -11.44
C ASP A 5 23.22 14.87 -11.68
N GLY A 6 21.94 14.48 -11.73
CA GLY A 6 20.82 15.40 -11.65
C GLY A 6 20.76 16.03 -10.27
N ALA A 7 20.21 17.24 -10.19
CA ALA A 7 19.89 17.85 -8.92
C ALA A 7 19.00 16.90 -8.10
N ILE A 8 19.30 16.80 -6.81
CA ILE A 8 18.49 16.02 -5.87
C ILE A 8 17.04 16.54 -5.96
N PRO A 9 16.03 15.67 -6.20
CA PRO A 9 14.65 16.10 -6.25
C PRO A 9 14.25 16.80 -4.97
N THR A 10 13.55 17.93 -5.08
CA THR A 10 13.04 18.65 -3.92
C THR A 10 11.70 18.05 -3.46
N PRO A 11 11.48 17.90 -2.14
CA PRO A 11 10.14 17.70 -1.58
C PRO A 11 9.17 18.80 -2.02
N PRO A 12 7.85 18.59 -1.89
CA PRO A 12 6.87 19.65 -2.17
C PRO A 12 7.06 20.86 -1.24
N GLU A 13 6.56 22.01 -1.67
CA GLU A 13 6.58 23.23 -0.84
C GLU A 13 5.87 23.01 0.50
N GLY A 14 6.43 23.52 1.58
CA GLY A 14 5.87 23.37 2.93
C GLY A 14 6.15 22.01 3.59
N ASN A 15 6.84 21.08 2.94
CA ASN A 15 7.24 19.83 3.59
C ASN A 15 8.23 20.09 4.76
N GLU A 16 7.85 19.62 5.94
CA GLU A 16 8.64 19.67 7.18
C GLU A 16 9.05 18.28 7.70
N TYR A 17 8.63 17.21 7.01
CA TYR A 17 8.72 15.85 7.53
C TYR A 17 9.97 15.10 7.07
N TYR A 18 10.37 15.25 5.81
CA TYR A 18 11.44 14.46 5.22
C TYR A 18 12.33 15.26 4.26
N GLU A 19 13.54 14.77 4.02
CA GLU A 19 14.38 15.22 2.92
C GLU A 19 14.58 14.09 1.92
N VAL A 20 14.83 14.43 0.66
CA VAL A 20 15.24 13.46 -0.36
C VAL A 20 16.76 13.39 -0.36
N ARG A 21 17.32 12.18 -0.22
CA ARG A 21 18.77 11.94 -0.27
C ARG A 21 19.11 11.03 -1.44
N LYS A 22 20.28 11.23 -2.05
CA LYS A 22 20.86 10.27 -3.01
C LYS A 22 21.34 9.03 -2.26
N ILE A 23 20.92 7.86 -2.72
CA ILE A 23 21.34 6.57 -2.18
C ILE A 23 22.25 5.90 -3.21
N PRO A 24 23.53 5.64 -2.89
CA PRO A 24 24.44 4.93 -3.79
C PRO A 24 23.83 3.62 -4.29
N GLY A 25 23.72 3.47 -5.61
CA GLY A 25 23.16 2.28 -6.25
C GLY A 25 21.64 2.12 -6.24
N LYS A 26 20.89 2.96 -5.50
CA LYS A 26 19.40 2.91 -5.43
C LYS A 26 18.70 4.17 -5.93
N GLY A 27 19.43 5.18 -6.37
CA GLY A 27 18.85 6.44 -6.85
C GLY A 27 18.62 7.41 -5.70
N TYR A 28 17.37 7.62 -5.31
CA TYR A 28 16.98 8.56 -4.25
C TYR A 28 16.07 7.87 -3.23
N GLY A 29 15.97 8.42 -2.02
CA GLY A 29 14.99 8.01 -1.02
C GLY A 29 14.60 9.15 -0.09
N CYS A 30 13.45 9.02 0.56
CA CYS A 30 12.92 10.00 1.50
C CYS A 30 13.33 9.63 2.93
N PHE A 31 13.94 10.56 3.68
CA PHE A 31 14.45 10.33 5.03
C PHE A 31 13.86 11.34 6.01
N ALA A 32 13.40 10.86 7.17
CA ALA A 32 12.77 11.71 8.17
C ALA A 32 13.74 12.79 8.71
N LEU A 33 13.27 14.04 8.81
CA LEU A 33 14.03 15.16 9.36
C LEU A 33 14.06 15.12 10.90
N ALA A 34 12.99 14.64 11.52
CA ALA A 34 12.79 14.49 12.96
C ALA A 34 12.03 13.18 13.24
N PRO A 35 11.85 12.76 14.51
CA PRO A 35 10.97 11.64 14.82
C PRO A 35 9.53 11.95 14.36
N ILE A 36 8.92 11.04 13.60
CA ILE A 36 7.55 11.18 13.08
C ILE A 36 6.67 10.13 13.76
N PRO A 37 5.65 10.53 14.54
CA PRO A 37 4.77 9.59 15.19
C PRO A 37 3.82 8.94 14.17
N ARG A 38 3.41 7.71 14.46
CA ARG A 38 2.33 7.02 13.77
C ARG A 38 1.07 7.88 13.68
N GLY A 39 0.41 7.80 12.53
CA GLY A 39 -0.80 8.54 12.17
C GLY A 39 -0.54 9.90 11.54
N THR A 40 0.73 10.32 11.42
CA THR A 40 1.08 11.58 10.77
C THR A 40 0.91 11.47 9.25
N ARG A 41 0.10 12.35 8.65
CA ARG A 41 0.08 12.58 7.21
C ARG A 41 1.30 13.40 6.82
N ILE A 42 2.20 12.81 6.04
CA ILE A 42 3.48 13.43 5.66
C ILE A 42 3.50 13.95 4.22
N LEU A 43 2.53 13.53 3.40
CA LEU A 43 2.42 13.98 2.02
C LEU A 43 0.95 14.03 1.58
N GLU A 44 0.64 15.08 0.82
CA GLU A 44 -0.50 15.16 -0.08
C GLU A 44 0.06 15.49 -1.46
N ASP A 45 -0.21 14.65 -2.46
CA ASP A 45 0.38 14.77 -3.79
C ASP A 45 -0.71 14.85 -4.87
N ASP A 46 -0.57 15.83 -5.74
CA ASP A 46 -1.48 16.04 -6.85
C ASP A 46 -1.18 15.05 -7.98
N PRO A 47 -2.21 14.52 -8.67
CA PRO A 47 -1.97 13.66 -9.81
C PRO A 47 -1.33 14.48 -10.94
N LEU A 48 -0.09 14.13 -11.31
CA LEU A 48 0.61 14.79 -12.41
C LEU A 48 0.10 14.29 -13.77
N LEU A 49 -0.02 12.96 -13.92
CA LEU A 49 -0.54 12.32 -15.13
C LEU A 49 -1.54 11.26 -14.69
N ALA A 50 -2.82 11.51 -14.97
CA ALA A 50 -3.93 10.65 -14.56
C ALA A 50 -4.61 9.98 -15.75
N ILE A 51 -4.91 8.69 -15.58
CA ILE A 51 -5.70 7.89 -16.52
C ILE A 51 -6.90 7.34 -15.75
N PRO A 52 -8.14 7.67 -16.13
CA PRO A 52 -9.34 7.40 -15.32
C PRO A 52 -9.78 5.93 -15.28
N PHE A 53 -9.23 5.08 -16.16
CA PHE A 53 -9.58 3.67 -16.27
C PHE A 53 -8.32 2.80 -16.28
N GLY A 54 -8.42 1.61 -15.67
CA GLY A 54 -7.35 0.61 -15.69
C GLY A 54 -7.09 0.02 -17.09
N ALA A 55 -6.07 -0.84 -17.17
CA ALA A 55 -5.57 -1.43 -18.42
C ALA A 55 -5.13 -0.38 -19.46
N CYS A 56 -4.33 0.59 -19.00
CA CYS A 56 -3.82 1.70 -19.79
C CYS A 56 -2.92 1.20 -20.94
N LEU A 57 -3.27 1.55 -22.17
CA LEU A 57 -2.43 1.39 -23.35
C LEU A 57 -1.42 2.53 -23.45
N LYS A 58 -0.40 2.36 -24.29
CA LYS A 58 0.57 3.41 -24.60
C LYS A 58 -0.10 4.70 -25.07
N SER A 59 -1.12 4.60 -25.93
CA SER A 59 -1.87 5.77 -26.43
C SER A 59 -2.56 6.55 -25.32
N ASP A 60 -3.13 5.86 -24.32
CA ASP A 60 -3.82 6.52 -23.20
C ASP A 60 -2.84 7.39 -22.39
N ILE A 61 -1.62 6.90 -22.19
CA ILE A 61 -0.55 7.61 -21.49
C ILE A 61 -0.06 8.80 -22.33
N GLU A 62 0.12 8.62 -23.64
CA GLU A 62 0.58 9.68 -24.55
C GLU A 62 -0.46 10.80 -24.69
N ASP A 63 -1.74 10.46 -24.77
CA ASP A 63 -2.85 11.42 -24.81
C ASP A 63 -2.94 12.22 -23.50
N ALA A 64 -2.72 11.57 -22.36
CA ALA A 64 -2.62 12.25 -21.07
C ALA A 64 -1.40 13.17 -20.98
N ALA A 65 -0.24 12.68 -21.43
CA ALA A 65 1.01 13.42 -21.45
C ALA A 65 0.98 14.65 -22.36
N ALA A 66 0.19 14.61 -23.44
CA ALA A 66 0.03 15.73 -24.37
C ALA A 66 -0.52 16.99 -23.67
N ARG A 67 -1.27 16.82 -22.58
CA ARG A 67 -1.89 17.92 -21.81
C ARG A 67 -0.95 18.55 -20.77
N LEU A 68 0.24 17.99 -20.54
CA LEU A 68 1.19 18.50 -19.55
C LEU A 68 1.93 19.75 -20.03
N THR A 69 2.19 20.69 -19.11
CA THR A 69 3.09 21.83 -19.35
C THR A 69 4.54 21.38 -19.50
N PRO A 70 5.44 22.18 -20.10
CA PRO A 70 6.87 21.86 -20.19
C PRO A 70 7.51 21.52 -18.83
N GLU A 71 7.14 22.23 -17.77
CA GLU A 71 7.61 22.02 -16.40
C GLU A 71 7.13 20.68 -15.84
N GLN A 72 5.85 20.35 -16.06
CA GLN A 72 5.28 19.07 -15.68
C GLN A 72 5.93 17.90 -16.42
N LYS A 73 6.22 18.06 -17.72
CA LYS A 73 6.96 17.07 -18.51
C LYS A 73 8.37 16.88 -17.93
N LYS A 74 9.08 17.97 -17.60
CA LYS A 74 10.39 17.89 -16.96
C LYS A 74 10.34 17.19 -15.61
N LEU A 75 9.32 17.47 -14.78
CA LEU A 75 9.10 16.78 -13.51
C LEU A 75 8.85 15.29 -13.73
N TYR A 76 7.98 14.93 -14.68
CA TYR A 76 7.69 13.54 -15.04
C TYR A 76 8.95 12.78 -15.47
N PHE A 77 9.74 13.34 -16.39
CA PHE A 77 10.99 12.72 -16.86
C PHE A 77 12.12 12.73 -15.83
N SER A 78 11.93 13.37 -14.67
CA SER A 78 12.86 13.24 -13.53
C SER A 78 12.57 12.00 -12.67
N LEU A 79 11.46 11.31 -12.90
CA LEU A 79 11.12 10.04 -12.23
C LEU A 79 11.98 8.90 -12.76
N HIS A 80 12.06 7.81 -11.99
CA HIS A 80 12.78 6.63 -12.45
C HIS A 80 12.05 6.02 -13.67
N SER A 81 12.81 5.42 -14.58
CA SER A 81 12.26 4.75 -15.76
C SER A 81 12.74 3.31 -15.77
N GLY A 82 11.82 2.36 -15.96
CA GLY A 82 12.11 0.94 -15.98
C GLY A 82 12.65 0.40 -17.31
N HIS A 83 13.22 1.26 -18.16
CA HIS A 83 13.83 0.86 -19.44
C HIS A 83 15.20 0.18 -19.23
N GLY A 84 15.73 -0.46 -20.28
CA GLY A 84 17.04 -1.11 -20.25
C GLY A 84 17.10 -2.42 -19.47
N GLN A 85 15.95 -3.05 -19.17
CA GLN A 85 15.92 -4.35 -18.49
C GLN A 85 16.31 -5.50 -19.43
N ASP A 86 16.92 -6.56 -18.89
CA ASP A 86 17.31 -7.73 -19.67
C ASP A 86 16.07 -8.50 -20.18
N PRO A 87 15.86 -8.61 -21.51
CA PRO A 87 14.74 -9.34 -22.09
C PRO A 87 14.64 -10.80 -21.64
N LYS A 88 15.76 -11.45 -21.30
CA LYS A 88 15.79 -12.85 -20.85
C LYS A 88 15.10 -13.06 -19.51
N GLN A 89 14.92 -11.99 -18.75
CA GLN A 89 14.19 -12.04 -17.49
C GLN A 89 12.67 -12.08 -17.69
N TRP A 90 12.15 -11.82 -18.89
CA TRP A 90 10.72 -11.71 -19.13
C TRP A 90 10.18 -12.87 -19.98
N PRO A 91 8.91 -13.29 -19.80
CA PRO A 91 8.31 -14.31 -20.64
C PRO A 91 8.37 -13.93 -22.13
N SER A 92 8.84 -14.84 -22.98
CA SER A 92 8.99 -14.62 -24.42
C SER A 92 7.73 -14.93 -25.23
N LYS A 93 6.67 -15.43 -24.58
CA LYS A 93 5.41 -15.83 -25.21
C LYS A 93 4.22 -15.37 -24.38
N ILE A 94 3.18 -14.92 -25.07
CA ILE A 94 1.87 -14.60 -24.50
C ILE A 94 0.91 -15.71 -24.90
N HIS A 95 0.21 -16.30 -23.93
CA HIS A 95 -0.73 -17.39 -24.18
C HIS A 95 -1.83 -16.99 -25.19
N GLY A 96 -2.27 -17.92 -26.03
CA GLY A 96 -3.23 -17.63 -27.11
C GLY A 96 -4.61 -17.15 -26.62
N SER A 97 -5.00 -17.51 -25.40
CA SER A 97 -6.28 -17.11 -24.79
C SER A 97 -6.31 -15.68 -24.25
N VAL A 98 -5.18 -14.96 -24.27
CA VAL A 98 -5.14 -13.57 -23.79
C VAL A 98 -5.88 -12.69 -24.79
N ASP A 99 -6.82 -11.90 -24.27
CA ASP A 99 -7.62 -10.93 -25.03
C ASP A 99 -6.73 -10.02 -25.91
N PRO A 100 -7.14 -9.65 -27.14
CA PRO A 100 -6.32 -8.84 -28.03
C PRO A 100 -5.86 -7.50 -27.43
N ARG A 101 -6.72 -6.81 -26.68
CA ARG A 101 -6.35 -5.53 -26.05
C ARG A 101 -5.33 -5.75 -24.94
N GLU A 102 -5.52 -6.79 -24.14
CA GLU A 102 -4.58 -7.15 -23.09
C GLU A 102 -3.23 -7.61 -23.65
N ARG A 103 -3.24 -8.35 -24.76
CA ARG A 103 -2.02 -8.72 -25.50
C ARG A 103 -1.26 -7.49 -25.95
N GLN A 104 -1.94 -6.54 -26.58
CA GLN A 104 -1.33 -5.26 -26.99
C GLN A 104 -0.69 -4.56 -25.79
N ARG A 105 -1.42 -4.45 -24.67
CA ARG A 105 -0.87 -3.86 -23.45
C ARG A 105 0.41 -4.57 -23.00
N ILE A 106 0.41 -5.90 -22.92
CA ILE A 106 1.58 -6.68 -22.50
C ILE A 106 2.77 -6.44 -23.45
N GLU A 107 2.54 -6.45 -24.76
CA GLU A 107 3.57 -6.24 -25.78
C GLU A 107 4.17 -4.84 -25.72
N GLU A 108 3.32 -3.81 -25.65
CA GLU A 108 3.77 -2.43 -25.51
C GLU A 108 4.56 -2.28 -24.21
N GLN A 109 4.08 -2.87 -23.11
CA GLN A 109 4.73 -2.73 -21.82
C GLN A 109 6.10 -3.42 -21.78
N HIS A 110 6.19 -4.59 -22.40
CA HIS A 110 7.45 -5.29 -22.60
C HIS A 110 8.43 -4.45 -23.43
N ALA A 111 7.97 -3.91 -24.56
CA ALA A 111 8.79 -3.06 -25.44
C ALA A 111 9.35 -1.83 -24.71
N ALA A 112 8.54 -1.18 -23.86
CA ALA A 112 8.98 -0.04 -23.05
C ALA A 112 10.04 -0.42 -22.00
N ARG A 113 9.97 -1.64 -21.43
CA ARG A 113 10.92 -2.15 -20.43
C ARG A 113 12.27 -2.54 -21.02
N ILE A 114 12.28 -3.18 -22.18
CA ILE A 114 13.52 -3.63 -22.83
C ILE A 114 14.15 -2.58 -23.75
N GLY A 115 13.42 -1.47 -24.00
CA GLY A 115 13.92 -0.37 -24.80
C GLY A 115 15.17 0.28 -24.18
N ASN A 116 16.00 0.89 -25.02
CA ASN A 116 17.24 1.52 -24.57
C ASN A 116 17.05 2.93 -24.00
N GLU A 117 15.87 3.52 -24.18
CA GLU A 117 15.58 4.91 -23.84
C GLU A 117 14.35 5.02 -22.94
N ALA A 118 14.33 6.04 -22.10
CA ALA A 118 13.16 6.38 -21.32
C ALA A 118 12.00 6.83 -22.22
N THR A 119 10.83 6.24 -21.98
CA THR A 119 9.55 6.58 -22.62
C THR A 119 8.52 6.96 -21.58
N TRP A 120 7.46 7.67 -22.00
CA TRP A 120 6.27 7.92 -21.18
C TRP A 120 5.81 6.67 -20.44
N MET A 121 5.68 5.57 -21.18
CA MET A 121 5.19 4.34 -20.61
C MET A 121 6.19 3.65 -19.69
N SER A 122 7.49 3.63 -20.01
CA SER A 122 8.51 3.04 -19.12
C SER A 122 8.63 3.73 -17.76
N ILE A 123 8.28 5.01 -17.68
CA ILE A 123 8.18 5.77 -16.43
C ILE A 123 6.84 5.47 -15.77
N PHE A 124 5.74 5.52 -16.53
CA PHE A 124 4.39 5.32 -15.99
C PHE A 124 4.28 4.01 -15.23
N GLN A 125 4.73 2.91 -15.85
CA GLN A 125 4.56 1.55 -15.33
C GLN A 125 5.14 1.32 -13.93
N ILE A 126 6.24 1.98 -13.60
CA ILE A 126 6.95 1.77 -12.33
C ILE A 126 6.74 2.91 -11.32
N ASN A 127 5.95 3.93 -11.66
CA ASN A 127 5.66 5.06 -10.76
C ASN A 127 4.15 5.32 -10.58
N CYS A 128 3.28 4.69 -11.36
CA CYS A 128 1.84 4.89 -11.23
C CYS A 128 1.29 4.20 -9.97
N MET A 129 0.34 4.86 -9.32
CA MET A 129 -0.42 4.34 -8.18
C MET A 129 -1.89 4.25 -8.56
N GLU A 130 -2.64 3.39 -7.87
CA GLU A 130 -4.08 3.23 -8.08
C GLU A 130 -4.82 4.55 -7.75
N MET A 131 -5.69 4.99 -8.65
CA MET A 131 -6.49 6.19 -8.50
C MET A 131 -7.95 5.88 -8.85
N GLY A 132 -8.72 5.42 -7.86
CA GLY A 132 -10.11 5.02 -8.04
C GLY A 132 -10.23 3.83 -9.01
N LYS A 133 -10.76 4.05 -10.21
CA LYS A 133 -10.88 3.01 -11.25
C LYS A 133 -9.72 3.00 -12.24
N GLY A 134 -8.76 3.90 -12.06
CA GLY A 134 -7.64 4.11 -12.95
C GLY A 134 -6.32 4.17 -12.21
N ALA A 135 -5.36 4.88 -12.80
CA ALA A 135 -4.03 5.04 -12.23
C ALA A 135 -3.50 6.45 -12.52
N ALA A 136 -2.65 6.94 -11.64
CA ALA A 136 -1.99 8.23 -11.82
C ALA A 136 -0.55 8.19 -11.34
N VAL A 137 0.28 9.07 -11.91
CA VAL A 137 1.63 9.32 -11.42
C VAL A 137 1.61 10.51 -10.47
N PHE A 138 2.11 10.27 -9.25
CA PHE A 138 2.22 11.22 -8.16
C PHE A 138 3.71 11.49 -7.92
N PRO A 139 4.25 12.62 -8.40
CA PRO A 139 5.69 12.81 -8.59
C PRO A 139 6.48 12.86 -7.27
N HIS A 140 5.86 13.25 -6.17
CA HIS A 140 6.47 13.25 -4.84
C HIS A 140 6.28 11.90 -4.14
N ALA A 141 5.11 11.28 -4.27
CA ALA A 141 4.83 9.95 -3.69
C ALA A 141 5.69 8.86 -4.35
N ALA A 142 5.96 8.97 -5.64
CA ALA A 142 6.84 8.06 -6.39
C ALA A 142 8.33 8.11 -5.97
N ARG A 143 8.70 8.98 -5.02
CA ARG A 143 10.07 9.06 -4.45
C ARG A 143 10.29 8.18 -3.24
N PHE A 144 9.22 7.65 -2.64
CA PHE A 144 9.32 6.80 -1.46
C PHE A 144 9.70 5.39 -1.89
N ASN A 145 10.84 4.91 -1.41
CA ASN A 145 11.35 3.58 -1.75
C ASN A 145 10.52 2.44 -1.16
N HIS A 146 10.78 1.25 -1.66
CA HIS A 146 10.14 0.03 -1.21
C HIS A 146 10.73 -0.54 0.08
N SER A 147 9.86 -1.07 0.95
CA SER A 147 10.17 -2.14 1.91
C SER A 147 8.98 -3.11 1.97
N CYS A 148 9.24 -4.41 2.13
CA CYS A 148 8.17 -5.40 2.37
C CYS A 148 7.56 -5.26 3.78
N ASN A 149 8.28 -4.59 4.68
CA ASN A 149 7.83 -4.15 6.01
C ASN A 149 8.00 -2.62 6.07
N PRO A 150 7.13 -1.85 5.40
CA PRO A 150 7.24 -0.41 5.35
C PRO A 150 6.79 0.26 6.65
N ASN A 151 7.20 1.51 6.83
CA ASN A 151 6.79 2.35 7.95
C ASN A 151 5.72 3.38 7.57
N ALA A 152 5.44 3.56 6.28
CA ALA A 152 4.38 4.40 5.77
C ALA A 152 3.52 3.64 4.74
N CYS A 153 2.31 4.13 4.51
CA CYS A 153 1.41 3.64 3.46
C CYS A 153 0.88 4.80 2.63
N PHE A 154 0.59 4.53 1.37
CA PHE A 154 -0.07 5.48 0.47
C PHE A 154 -1.55 5.10 0.28
N SER A 155 -2.37 6.08 -0.02
CA SER A 155 -3.80 5.91 -0.32
C SER A 155 -4.33 7.10 -1.11
N TRP A 156 -5.03 6.80 -2.22
CA TRP A 156 -5.83 7.79 -2.94
C TRP A 156 -7.01 8.26 -2.08
N ASN A 157 -6.99 9.53 -1.67
CA ASN A 157 -8.07 10.15 -0.93
C ASN A 157 -9.00 10.92 -1.89
N ALA A 158 -10.12 10.30 -2.25
CA ALA A 158 -11.09 10.88 -3.18
C ALA A 158 -11.81 12.13 -2.63
N SER A 159 -11.84 12.36 -1.31
CA SER A 159 -12.47 13.54 -0.70
C SER A 159 -11.70 14.82 -1.01
N ILE A 160 -10.37 14.73 -1.07
CA ILE A 160 -9.47 15.86 -1.36
C ILE A 160 -8.79 15.73 -2.73
N THR A 161 -9.06 14.64 -3.47
CA THR A 161 -8.52 14.34 -4.80
C THR A 161 -6.98 14.30 -4.86
N LYS A 162 -6.35 13.73 -3.84
CA LYS A 162 -4.89 13.62 -3.74
C LYS A 162 -4.45 12.23 -3.30
N GLU A 163 -3.24 11.86 -3.70
CA GLU A 163 -2.53 10.74 -3.09
C GLU A 163 -1.99 11.18 -1.73
N THR A 164 -2.21 10.38 -0.70
CA THR A 164 -1.76 10.72 0.66
C THR A 164 -0.80 9.68 1.17
N ILE A 165 0.28 10.11 1.85
CA ILE A 165 1.17 9.20 2.57
C ILE A 165 1.03 9.44 4.06
N HIS A 166 0.74 8.38 4.80
CA HIS A 166 0.67 8.41 6.25
C HIS A 166 1.71 7.46 6.85
N VAL A 167 2.35 7.91 7.93
CA VAL A 167 3.23 7.08 8.74
C VAL A 167 2.37 6.12 9.57
N MET A 168 2.57 4.81 9.38
CA MET A 168 1.81 3.78 10.07
C MET A 168 2.60 3.07 11.19
N ASN A 169 3.92 3.32 11.26
CA ASN A 169 4.80 2.95 12.37
C ASN A 169 5.73 4.13 12.69
N ASP A 170 6.00 4.41 13.96
CA ASP A 170 6.89 5.52 14.35
C ASP A 170 8.22 5.48 13.59
N VAL A 171 8.65 6.63 13.06
CA VAL A 171 9.89 6.77 12.30
C VAL A 171 10.87 7.63 13.07
N ALA A 172 12.07 7.12 13.36
CA ALA A 172 13.11 7.91 14.01
C ALA A 172 13.76 8.91 13.03
N ALA A 173 14.30 10.01 13.57
CA ALA A 173 15.04 10.99 12.77
C ALA A 173 16.17 10.32 11.95
N GLY A 174 16.29 10.72 10.69
CA GLY A 174 17.28 10.21 9.75
C GLY A 174 17.01 8.81 9.20
N LYS A 175 15.94 8.12 9.62
CA LYS A 175 15.51 6.85 9.01
C LYS A 175 14.79 7.07 7.69
N GLU A 176 14.95 6.12 6.78
CA GLU A 176 14.25 6.13 5.50
C GLU A 176 12.76 5.86 5.72
N ILE A 177 11.92 6.63 5.02
CA ILE A 177 10.48 6.43 4.95
C ILE A 177 10.21 5.62 3.69
N THR A 178 9.59 4.45 3.87
CA THR A 178 9.35 3.48 2.81
C THR A 178 7.88 3.09 2.77
N ILE A 179 7.40 2.77 1.57
CA ILE A 179 6.07 2.22 1.29
C ILE A 179 6.20 0.81 0.70
N SER A 180 5.10 0.03 0.61
CA SER A 180 5.13 -1.26 -0.09
C SER A 180 4.74 -1.11 -1.55
N TYR A 181 5.46 -1.73 -2.48
CA TYR A 181 5.14 -1.78 -3.91
C TYR A 181 4.49 -3.10 -4.32
N CYS A 182 4.38 -4.02 -3.37
CA CYS A 182 3.88 -5.38 -3.52
C CYS A 182 2.87 -5.67 -2.40
N ASP A 183 2.17 -6.79 -2.45
CA ASP A 183 1.31 -7.15 -1.33
C ASP A 183 2.16 -7.51 -0.09
N MET A 184 1.83 -6.91 1.05
CA MET A 184 2.51 -7.12 2.31
C MET A 184 2.25 -8.49 2.95
N ILE A 185 1.35 -9.34 2.42
CA ILE A 185 1.17 -10.71 2.93
C ILE A 185 1.77 -11.78 2.02
N HIS A 186 2.16 -11.44 0.79
CA HIS A 186 2.73 -12.42 -0.13
C HIS A 186 4.03 -13.01 0.41
N ASP A 187 4.29 -14.27 0.09
CA ASP A 187 5.55 -14.97 0.34
C ASP A 187 6.71 -14.34 -0.46
N LYS A 188 7.95 -14.67 -0.07
CA LYS A 188 9.14 -14.03 -0.65
C LYS A 188 9.28 -14.27 -2.17
N PRO A 189 9.09 -15.49 -2.71
CA PRO A 189 9.03 -15.70 -4.16
C PRO A 189 8.01 -14.82 -4.88
N SER A 190 6.78 -14.74 -4.35
CA SER A 190 5.73 -13.90 -4.93
C SER A 190 6.12 -12.41 -4.93
N ARG A 191 6.61 -11.89 -3.79
CA ARG A 191 7.10 -10.50 -3.71
C ARG A 191 8.27 -10.25 -4.65
N ALA A 192 9.22 -11.18 -4.75
CA ALA A 192 10.36 -11.05 -5.66
C ALA A 192 9.90 -10.97 -7.13
N TYR A 193 8.86 -11.72 -7.51
CA TYR A 193 8.27 -11.66 -8.84
C TYR A 193 7.56 -10.31 -9.10
N GLU A 194 6.80 -9.80 -8.14
CA GLU A 194 6.11 -8.50 -8.24
C GLU A 194 7.12 -7.33 -8.33
N LEU A 195 8.15 -7.35 -7.49
CA LEU A 195 9.16 -6.29 -7.41
C LEU A 195 10.12 -6.28 -8.60
N LYS A 196 10.27 -7.42 -9.29
CA LYS A 196 11.11 -7.55 -10.48
C LYS A 196 10.83 -6.48 -11.53
N HIS A 197 9.57 -6.07 -11.66
CA HIS A 197 9.16 -5.05 -12.60
C HIS A 197 9.85 -3.70 -12.40
N TYR A 198 10.21 -3.36 -11.15
CA TYR A 198 10.91 -2.15 -10.77
C TYR A 198 12.43 -2.22 -10.95
N GLY A 199 12.98 -3.38 -11.35
CA GLY A 199 14.40 -3.52 -11.69
C GLY A 199 15.36 -3.60 -10.51
N PHE A 200 14.88 -3.93 -9.30
CA PHE A 200 15.72 -4.10 -8.11
C PHE A 200 15.43 -5.42 -7.37
N VAL A 201 16.36 -5.81 -6.49
CA VAL A 201 16.17 -6.90 -5.53
C VAL A 201 15.99 -6.28 -4.15
N CYS A 202 14.89 -6.61 -3.48
CA CYS A 202 14.59 -6.08 -2.14
C CYS A 202 15.60 -6.59 -1.11
N ASP A 203 16.14 -5.68 -0.31
CA ASP A 203 17.09 -5.94 0.76
C ASP A 203 16.54 -5.57 2.15
N CYS A 204 15.22 -5.45 2.28
CA CYS A 204 14.57 -5.22 3.57
C CYS A 204 14.80 -6.41 4.53
N PRO A 205 14.59 -6.24 5.85
CA PRO A 205 14.84 -7.29 6.84
C PRO A 205 14.15 -8.64 6.53
N ALA A 206 12.95 -8.64 5.96
CA ALA A 206 12.25 -9.87 5.57
C ALA A 206 12.82 -10.56 4.31
N CYS A 207 13.56 -9.83 3.47
CA CYS A 207 14.12 -10.37 2.22
C CYS A 207 15.60 -10.70 2.33
N ALA A 208 16.38 -9.89 3.06
CA ALA A 208 17.82 -10.04 3.21
C ALA A 208 18.24 -10.98 4.35
N GLY A 209 17.37 -11.23 5.33
CA GLY A 209 17.68 -12.14 6.46
C GLY A 209 17.67 -13.62 6.08
N ASP A 210 18.24 -14.45 6.95
CA ASP A 210 18.30 -15.90 6.78
C ASP A 210 16.97 -16.56 7.19
N GLU A 211 16.26 -17.12 6.21
CA GLU A 211 14.99 -17.84 6.44
C GLU A 211 15.18 -19.23 7.06
N ASN A 212 16.42 -19.72 7.22
CA ASN A 212 16.71 -20.99 7.88
C ASN A 212 16.98 -20.84 9.38
N ASP A 213 17.20 -19.61 9.87
CA ASP A 213 17.37 -19.31 11.28
C ASP A 213 16.02 -18.90 11.89
N GLU A 214 15.43 -19.77 12.70
CA GLU A 214 14.13 -19.56 13.35
C GLU A 214 14.08 -18.30 14.25
N THR A 215 15.23 -17.83 14.72
CA THR A 215 15.34 -16.63 15.54
C THR A 215 15.38 -15.35 14.71
N SER A 216 15.60 -15.47 13.41
CA SER A 216 15.70 -14.33 12.50
C SER A 216 14.33 -13.72 12.21
N PHE A 217 14.34 -12.40 11.96
CA PHE A 217 13.13 -11.70 11.52
C PHE A 217 12.61 -12.25 10.18
N ALA A 218 13.49 -12.66 9.26
CA ALA A 218 13.09 -13.16 7.95
C ALA A 218 12.31 -14.48 8.05
N HIS A 219 12.80 -15.43 8.85
CA HIS A 219 12.08 -16.68 9.10
C HIS A 219 10.72 -16.42 9.75
N GLN A 220 10.69 -15.62 10.82
CA GLN A 220 9.44 -15.30 11.52
C GLN A 220 8.45 -14.55 10.62
N SER A 221 8.94 -13.66 9.75
CA SER A 221 8.10 -12.98 8.76
C SER A 221 7.56 -13.94 7.70
N ALA A 222 8.37 -14.90 7.21
CA ALA A 222 7.90 -15.92 6.29
C ALA A 222 6.78 -16.78 6.90
N VAL A 223 6.93 -17.23 8.14
CA VAL A 223 5.89 -17.97 8.88
C VAL A 223 4.62 -17.13 9.05
N ARG A 224 4.75 -15.87 9.50
CA ARG A 224 3.61 -14.97 9.69
C ARG A 224 2.85 -14.72 8.38
N ARG A 225 3.57 -14.49 7.27
CA ARG A 225 2.98 -14.26 5.94
C ARG A 225 2.26 -15.48 5.40
N PHE A 226 2.85 -16.67 5.56
CA PHE A 226 2.17 -17.92 5.23
C PHE A 226 0.83 -18.04 5.96
N LEU A 227 0.82 -17.84 7.29
CA LEU A 227 -0.40 -17.88 8.09
C LEU A 227 -1.41 -16.79 7.69
N LEU A 228 -0.94 -15.57 7.39
CA LEU A 228 -1.79 -14.49 6.88
C LEU A 228 -2.47 -14.88 5.57
N GLN A 229 -1.74 -15.50 4.63
CA GLN A 229 -2.29 -15.95 3.35
C GLN A 229 -3.35 -17.04 3.54
N GLU A 230 -3.08 -18.04 4.39
CA GLU A 230 -4.05 -19.10 4.70
C GLU A 230 -5.33 -18.54 5.35
N LEU A 231 -5.17 -17.66 6.35
CA LEU A 231 -6.32 -17.04 7.00
C LEU A 231 -7.10 -16.13 6.06
N GLU A 232 -6.44 -15.38 5.19
CA GLU A 232 -7.10 -14.59 4.14
C GLU A 232 -7.87 -15.49 3.17
N HIS A 233 -7.29 -16.62 2.74
CA HIS A 233 -7.98 -17.59 1.89
C HIS A 233 -9.26 -18.12 2.57
N GLU A 234 -9.18 -18.47 3.85
CA GLU A 234 -10.30 -19.04 4.59
C GLU A 234 -11.38 -18.01 4.98
N THR A 235 -11.03 -16.74 5.17
CA THR A 235 -11.94 -15.74 5.75
C THR A 235 -12.41 -14.68 4.77
N ARG A 236 -11.66 -14.38 3.70
CA ARG A 236 -11.92 -13.21 2.83
C ARG A 236 -13.33 -13.18 2.27
N MET A 237 -13.84 -14.33 1.82
CA MET A 237 -15.18 -14.42 1.23
C MET A 237 -16.32 -14.23 2.24
N TRP A 238 -16.03 -14.38 3.53
CA TRP A 238 -17.00 -14.33 4.63
C TRP A 238 -16.95 -13.03 5.43
N ARG A 239 -16.09 -12.07 5.07
CA ARG A 239 -15.99 -10.75 5.73
C ARG A 239 -16.88 -9.72 5.02
N GLY A 240 -17.05 -8.54 5.62
CA GLY A 240 -17.86 -7.47 5.02
C GLY A 240 -19.33 -7.86 4.81
N ALA A 241 -19.79 -7.91 3.56
CA ALA A 241 -21.20 -8.18 3.25
C ALA A 241 -21.68 -9.58 3.67
N MET A 242 -20.77 -10.55 3.75
CA MET A 242 -21.05 -11.95 4.11
C MET A 242 -20.78 -12.25 5.59
N LEU A 243 -20.64 -11.21 6.42
CA LEU A 243 -20.14 -11.35 7.80
C LEU A 243 -21.07 -12.21 8.67
N LEU A 244 -22.39 -12.14 8.46
CA LEU A 244 -23.35 -12.94 9.24
C LEU A 244 -23.24 -14.43 8.93
N GLU A 245 -23.01 -14.79 7.66
CA GLU A 245 -22.71 -16.15 7.23
C GLU A 245 -21.33 -16.59 7.73
N GLY A 246 -20.37 -15.66 7.76
CA GLY A 246 -19.04 -15.88 8.32
C GLY A 246 -19.05 -16.30 9.78
N ILE A 247 -19.93 -15.72 10.59
CA ILE A 247 -20.10 -16.09 12.01
C ILE A 247 -20.45 -17.58 12.18
N GLN A 248 -21.10 -18.19 11.19
CA GLN A 248 -21.46 -19.61 11.22
C GLN A 248 -20.28 -20.53 10.83
N GLN A 249 -19.18 -19.97 10.30
CA GLN A 249 -18.03 -20.76 9.89
C GLN A 249 -17.18 -21.20 11.11
N PRO A 250 -16.56 -22.39 11.05
CA PRO A 250 -15.76 -22.90 12.16
C PRO A 250 -14.63 -21.95 12.54
N GLN A 251 -14.59 -21.59 13.84
CA GLN A 251 -13.56 -20.76 14.46
C GLN A 251 -13.38 -19.36 13.83
N PHE A 252 -14.39 -18.84 13.12
CA PHE A 252 -14.26 -17.59 12.37
C PHE A 252 -13.74 -16.41 13.20
N VAL A 253 -14.27 -16.20 14.41
CA VAL A 253 -13.80 -15.14 15.32
C VAL A 253 -12.34 -15.32 15.70
N ASN A 254 -11.92 -16.55 16.01
CA ASN A 254 -10.52 -16.85 16.35
C ASN A 254 -9.59 -16.56 15.16
N LYS A 255 -10.03 -16.89 13.94
CA LYS A 255 -9.28 -16.61 12.71
C LYS A 255 -9.12 -15.10 12.48
N LEU A 256 -10.18 -14.30 12.70
CA LEU A 256 -10.11 -12.84 12.64
C LEU A 256 -9.15 -12.26 13.69
N LEU A 257 -9.18 -12.77 14.93
CA LEU A 257 -8.26 -12.36 15.99
C LEU A 257 -6.81 -12.70 15.64
N GLN A 258 -6.56 -13.88 15.05
CA GLN A 258 -5.23 -14.28 14.57
C GLN A 258 -4.75 -13.37 13.43
N LEU A 259 -5.61 -13.05 12.45
CA LEU A 259 -5.30 -12.08 11.39
C LEU A 259 -4.87 -10.74 11.98
N ALA A 260 -5.65 -10.20 12.91
CA ALA A 260 -5.33 -8.91 13.53
C ALA A 260 -3.99 -8.93 14.27
N ALA A 261 -3.70 -10.02 14.98
CA ALA A 261 -2.43 -10.19 15.69
C ALA A 261 -1.24 -10.28 14.71
N LEU A 262 -1.36 -11.09 13.65
CA LEU A 262 -0.30 -11.28 12.66
C LEU A 262 0.02 -10.01 11.89
N HIS A 263 -1.00 -9.23 11.48
CA HIS A 263 -0.79 -7.92 10.85
C HIS A 263 -0.02 -6.97 11.79
N GLY A 264 -0.43 -6.89 13.06
CA GLY A 264 0.28 -6.07 14.06
C GLY A 264 1.73 -6.49 14.25
N LEU A 265 2.02 -7.80 14.26
CA LEU A 265 3.37 -8.34 14.36
C LEU A 265 4.23 -8.04 13.12
N GLU A 266 3.63 -8.02 11.92
CA GLU A 266 4.31 -7.62 10.67
C GLU A 266 4.51 -6.10 10.53
N GLY A 267 3.93 -5.31 11.44
CA GLY A 267 3.91 -3.85 11.34
C GLY A 267 2.93 -3.33 10.27
N ASP A 268 1.98 -4.16 9.84
CA ASP A 268 0.96 -3.80 8.86
C ASP A 268 -0.21 -3.07 9.55
N TYR A 269 -0.09 -1.75 9.64
CA TYR A 269 -1.15 -0.87 10.15
C TYR A 269 -1.88 -0.15 9.02
N THR A 270 -2.15 -0.86 7.92
CA THR A 270 -2.91 -0.32 6.79
C THR A 270 -4.43 -0.44 6.99
N ALA A 271 -5.20 0.02 6.01
CA ALA A 271 -6.65 -0.16 5.96
C ALA A 271 -7.10 -1.63 6.06
N ARG A 272 -6.21 -2.59 5.72
CA ARG A 272 -6.46 -4.03 5.88
C ARG A 272 -6.67 -4.41 7.33
N LEU A 273 -5.75 -4.02 8.23
CA LEU A 273 -5.90 -4.27 9.67
C LEU A 273 -7.10 -3.50 10.25
N ALA A 274 -7.36 -2.29 9.76
CA ALA A 274 -8.54 -1.53 10.16
C ALA A 274 -9.83 -2.32 9.86
N ALA A 275 -9.96 -2.88 8.65
CA ALA A 275 -11.11 -3.68 8.24
C ALA A 275 -11.25 -4.97 9.08
N VAL A 276 -10.16 -5.67 9.37
CA VAL A 276 -10.19 -6.85 10.26
C VAL A 276 -10.72 -6.49 11.64
N TYR A 277 -10.27 -5.37 12.24
CA TYR A 277 -10.81 -4.92 13.52
C TYR A 277 -12.29 -4.52 13.44
N LEU A 278 -12.72 -3.94 12.33
CA LEU A 278 -14.13 -3.62 12.11
C LEU A 278 -14.98 -4.89 12.05
N ASP A 279 -14.54 -5.92 11.32
CA ASP A 279 -15.22 -7.22 11.25
C ASP A 279 -15.32 -7.84 12.66
N ILE A 280 -14.24 -7.84 13.45
CA ILE A 280 -14.26 -8.31 14.85
C ILE A 280 -15.29 -7.53 15.67
N ALA A 281 -15.32 -6.19 15.54
CA ALA A 281 -16.25 -5.36 16.27
C ALA A 281 -17.71 -5.72 15.97
N LEU A 282 -18.04 -5.87 14.69
CA LEU A 282 -19.38 -6.20 14.23
C LEU A 282 -19.80 -7.62 14.64
N VAL A 283 -18.89 -8.59 14.59
CA VAL A 283 -19.17 -9.97 15.06
C VAL A 283 -19.42 -10.00 16.57
N CYS A 284 -18.56 -9.35 17.37
CA CYS A 284 -18.75 -9.27 18.81
C CYS A 284 -20.04 -8.53 19.18
N GLU A 285 -20.38 -7.46 18.45
CA GLU A 285 -21.64 -6.74 18.63
C GLU A 285 -22.84 -7.64 18.34
N HIS A 286 -22.80 -8.43 17.25
CA HIS A 286 -23.85 -9.37 16.88
C HIS A 286 -24.02 -10.48 17.93
N GLN A 287 -22.92 -10.95 18.52
CA GLN A 287 -22.93 -11.94 19.59
C GLN A 287 -23.22 -11.36 20.99
N ASN A 288 -23.53 -10.06 21.08
CA ASN A 288 -23.80 -9.32 22.31
C ASN A 288 -22.61 -9.27 23.31
N ASP A 289 -21.40 -9.51 22.84
CA ASP A 289 -20.15 -9.20 23.56
C ASP A 289 -19.75 -7.75 23.28
N LEU A 290 -20.49 -6.84 23.89
CA LEU A 290 -20.32 -5.41 23.66
C LEU A 290 -18.98 -4.85 24.16
N GLY A 291 -18.34 -5.52 25.13
CA GLY A 291 -17.03 -5.12 25.65
C GLY A 291 -15.93 -5.33 24.62
N MET A 292 -15.87 -6.53 24.05
CA MET A 292 -14.94 -6.84 22.95
C MET A 292 -15.29 -6.05 21.69
N ALA A 293 -16.57 -5.87 21.40
CA ALA A 293 -17.03 -5.06 20.27
C ALA A 293 -16.47 -3.62 20.34
N LYS A 294 -16.59 -2.98 21.51
CA LYS A 294 -16.05 -1.62 21.73
C LYS A 294 -14.53 -1.60 21.58
N ALA A 295 -13.82 -2.54 22.19
CA ALA A 295 -12.36 -2.59 22.12
C ALA A 295 -11.87 -2.74 20.66
N ALA A 296 -12.51 -3.60 19.87
CA ALA A 296 -12.21 -3.78 18.46
C ALA A 296 -12.58 -2.53 17.62
N ALA A 297 -13.75 -1.93 17.86
CA ALA A 297 -14.18 -0.73 17.14
C ALA A 297 -13.24 0.47 17.37
N VAL A 298 -12.74 0.65 18.60
CA VAL A 298 -11.72 1.67 18.91
C VAL A 298 -10.45 1.44 18.10
N LYS A 299 -9.96 0.19 18.04
CA LYS A 299 -8.77 -0.15 17.24
C LYS A 299 -9.02 0.05 15.75
N ALA A 300 -10.18 -0.35 15.24
CA ALA A 300 -10.56 -0.17 13.85
C ALA A 300 -10.52 1.31 13.44
N GLY A 301 -11.19 2.18 14.22
CA GLY A 301 -11.20 3.62 13.98
C GLY A 301 -9.81 4.24 14.09
N GLN A 302 -9.02 3.85 15.09
CA GLN A 302 -7.66 4.37 15.25
C GLN A 302 -6.73 3.98 14.08
N VAL A 303 -6.69 2.70 13.69
CA VAL A 303 -5.87 2.25 12.56
C VAL A 303 -6.32 2.95 11.27
N LYS A 304 -7.64 3.06 11.04
CA LYS A 304 -8.18 3.76 9.86
C LYS A 304 -7.76 5.23 9.83
N LYS A 305 -7.84 5.93 10.96
CA LYS A 305 -7.36 7.30 11.10
C LYS A 305 -5.87 7.39 10.79
N ASP A 306 -5.08 6.49 11.35
CA ASP A 306 -3.63 6.54 11.23
C ASP A 306 -3.14 6.35 9.80
N CYS A 307 -3.75 5.43 9.05
CA CYS A 307 -3.28 5.08 7.71
C CYS A 307 -3.87 5.95 6.59
N GLN A 308 -5.00 6.61 6.82
CA GLN A 308 -5.78 7.27 5.77
C GLN A 308 -6.34 8.66 6.15
N GLY A 309 -6.38 9.00 7.45
CA GLY A 309 -6.92 10.26 7.95
C GLY A 309 -8.44 10.24 8.17
N VAL A 310 -8.92 11.30 8.84
CA VAL A 310 -10.34 11.44 9.23
C VAL A 310 -11.25 11.92 8.11
N ASP A 311 -10.66 12.52 7.08
CA ASP A 311 -11.30 13.03 5.85
C ASP A 311 -11.42 11.94 4.77
N PHE A 312 -10.91 10.73 5.02
CA PHE A 312 -10.98 9.63 4.07
C PHE A 312 -12.44 9.18 3.85
N PRO A 313 -12.89 8.90 2.60
CA PRO A 313 -14.31 8.77 2.25
C PRO A 313 -15.18 7.83 3.09
N ASN A 314 -14.61 6.79 3.71
CA ASN A 314 -15.34 5.85 4.55
C ASN A 314 -14.85 5.79 5.99
N TYR A 315 -14.13 6.82 6.48
CA TYR A 315 -13.73 6.91 7.88
C TYR A 315 -14.95 7.02 8.81
N GLU A 316 -15.96 7.80 8.42
CA GLU A 316 -17.17 8.03 9.21
C GLU A 316 -17.88 6.72 9.60
N HIS A 317 -17.95 5.76 8.68
CA HIS A 317 -18.53 4.43 8.94
C HIS A 317 -17.90 3.72 10.15
N TYR A 318 -16.59 3.84 10.34
CA TYR A 318 -15.89 3.23 11.48
C TYR A 318 -16.30 3.89 12.80
N ILE A 319 -16.54 5.20 12.76
CA ILE A 319 -16.95 5.99 13.93
C ILE A 319 -18.41 5.75 14.26
N GLU A 320 -19.30 5.67 13.27
CA GLU A 320 -20.71 5.31 13.45
C GLU A 320 -20.86 3.95 14.16
N VAL A 321 -20.07 2.94 13.75
CA VAL A 321 -20.07 1.62 14.40
C VAL A 321 -19.61 1.73 15.85
N LEU A 322 -18.52 2.46 16.11
CA LEU A 322 -18.01 2.68 17.47
C LEU A 322 -19.05 3.36 18.36
N ASP A 323 -19.70 4.43 17.87
CA ASP A 323 -20.65 5.20 18.65
C ASP A 323 -21.97 4.44 18.88
N ARG A 324 -22.40 3.64 17.90
CA ARG A 324 -23.50 2.68 18.07
C ARG A 324 -23.22 1.69 19.20
N ILE A 325 -22.04 1.09 19.21
CA ILE A 325 -21.65 0.11 20.24
C ILE A 325 -21.57 0.77 21.63
N LYS A 326 -20.98 1.98 21.73
CA LYS A 326 -20.94 2.74 22.99
C LYS A 326 -22.35 3.02 23.52
N THR A 327 -23.28 3.38 22.64
CA THR A 327 -24.67 3.65 23.01
C THR A 327 -25.34 2.39 23.58
N LYS A 328 -25.14 1.23 22.95
CA LYS A 328 -25.65 -0.06 23.46
C LYS A 328 -25.08 -0.42 24.83
N LEU A 329 -23.78 -0.18 25.05
CA LEU A 329 -23.14 -0.40 26.35
C LEU A 329 -23.74 0.48 27.44
N ALA A 330 -23.90 1.78 27.18
CA ALA A 330 -24.46 2.72 28.15
C ALA A 330 -25.88 2.33 28.56
N LEU A 331 -26.71 1.91 27.60
CA LEU A 331 -28.08 1.42 27.87
C LEU A 331 -28.07 0.18 28.78
N ARG A 332 -27.17 -0.78 28.52
CA ARG A 332 -27.05 -2.00 29.34
C ARG A 332 -26.59 -1.71 30.77
N GLU A 333 -25.69 -0.74 30.94
CA GLU A 333 -25.25 -0.26 32.26
C GLU A 333 -26.40 0.43 33.01
N THR A 334 -27.26 1.18 32.32
CA THR A 334 -28.45 1.77 32.96
C THR A 334 -29.48 0.72 33.36
N GLU A 335 -29.69 -0.34 32.57
CA GLU A 335 -30.61 -1.44 32.89
C GLU A 335 -30.15 -2.31 34.06
N HIS A 336 -28.84 -2.43 34.30
CA HIS A 336 -28.30 -3.19 35.44
C HIS A 336 -28.29 -2.40 36.76
N ASN A 337 -28.50 -1.08 36.71
CA ASN A 337 -28.50 -0.18 37.87
C ASN A 337 -29.91 0.20 38.35
N VAL A 338 -30.97 -0.39 37.77
CA VAL A 338 -32.39 -0.23 38.13
C VAL A 338 -32.91 -1.54 38.71
#